data_AF-A0A1F4D8Z2-F1
#
_entry.id   AF-A0A1F4D8Z2-F1
#
_cell.length_a   1.000
_cell.length_b   1.000
_cell.length_c   1.000
_cell.angle_alpha   90.00
_cell.angle_beta   90.00
_cell.angle_gamma   90.00
#
_symmetry.space_group_name_H-M   'P 1'
#
loop_
_entity.id
_entity.type
_entity.pdbx_description
1 polymer ?
#
loop_
_entity_poly.entity_id
_entity_poly.type
_entity_poly.pdbx_seq_one_letter_code
_entity_poly.pdbx_strand_id
1 'polypeptide(L)'
;MRSLALTPAQQRRIAKLAQLAGRTPKSMLRFVLRDGLEGTEQDVRETIEADKDIDRNGAVPHRKVMARARATIERHAAKRRPKAA
;
A
#
# COMPACT_ATOMS: atom_id res chain seq x y z
N MET A 1 13.90 23.49 12.61
CA MET A 1 12.74 22.92 11.89
C MET A 1 11.49 23.65 12.34
N ARG A 2 10.62 24.09 11.42
CA ARG A 2 9.31 24.67 11.79
C ARG A 2 8.42 23.56 12.35
N SER A 3 7.70 23.86 13.43
CA SER A 3 6.69 22.94 13.97
C SER A 3 5.59 22.70 12.93
N LEU A 4 5.32 21.44 12.61
CA LEU A 4 4.24 21.04 11.71
C LEU A 4 2.92 21.08 12.48
N ALA A 5 2.35 22.28 12.63
CA ALA A 5 1.04 22.45 13.22
C ALA A 5 -0.06 22.01 12.25
N LEU A 6 -1.05 21.27 12.75
CA LEU A 6 -2.22 20.91 11.95
C LEU A 6 -3.05 22.15 11.59
N THR A 7 -3.43 22.26 10.33
CA THR A 7 -4.39 23.26 9.87
C THR A 7 -5.77 23.02 10.50
N PRO A 8 -6.63 24.04 10.59
CA PRO A 8 -7.99 23.86 11.10
C PRO A 8 -8.79 22.79 10.34
N ALA A 9 -8.55 22.65 9.03
CA ALA A 9 -9.18 21.61 8.22
C ALA A 9 -8.71 20.19 8.63
N GLN A 10 -7.42 20.01 8.87
CA GLN A 10 -6.88 18.74 9.35
C GLN A 10 -7.41 18.39 10.74
N GLN A 11 -7.48 19.37 11.64
CA GLN A 11 -8.06 19.20 12.97
C GLN A 11 -9.52 18.72 12.90
N ARG A 12 -10.34 19.33 12.03
CA ARG A 12 -11.74 18.90 11.81
C ARG A 12 -11.84 17.46 11.29
N ARG A 13 -10.95 17.07 10.37
CA ARG A 13 -10.92 15.68 9.84
C ARG A 13 -10.57 14.68 10.94
N ILE A 14 -9.56 14.97 11.77
CA ILE A 14 -9.20 14.12 12.91
C ILE A 14 -10.33 14.03 13.92
N ALA A 15 -11.01 15.14 14.22
CA ALA A 15 -12.16 15.13 15.14
C ALA A 15 -13.30 14.25 14.62
N LYS A 16 -13.63 14.34 13.32
CA LYS A 16 -14.64 13.49 12.68
C LYS A 16 -14.28 12.00 12.77
N LEU A 17 -13.02 11.65 12.47
CA LEU A 17 -12.53 10.27 12.59
C LEU A 17 -12.61 9.78 14.04
N ALA A 18 -12.20 10.62 14.99
CA ALA A 18 -12.22 10.30 16.41
C ALA A 18 -13.64 10.00 16.90
N GLN A 19 -14.63 10.81 16.49
CA GLN A 19 -16.04 10.58 16.80
C GLN A 19 -16.53 9.24 16.24
N LEU A 20 -16.25 8.94 14.97
CA LEU A 20 -16.65 7.68 14.33
C LEU A 20 -16.04 6.45 15.02
N ALA A 21 -14.82 6.58 15.53
CA ALA A 21 -14.11 5.50 16.20
C ALA A 21 -14.36 5.43 17.72
N GLY A 22 -15.18 6.33 18.30
CA GLY A 22 -15.38 6.41 19.75
C GLY A 22 -14.12 6.76 20.54
N ARG A 23 -13.21 7.57 19.97
CA ARG A 23 -11.92 7.95 20.55
C ARG A 23 -11.81 9.47 20.74
N THR A 24 -10.82 9.92 21.51
CA THR A 24 -10.47 11.34 21.58
C THR A 24 -9.68 11.77 20.34
N PRO A 25 -9.78 13.05 19.89
CA PRO A 25 -8.99 13.55 18.76
C PRO A 25 -7.48 13.37 18.93
N LYS A 26 -6.96 13.54 20.15
CA LYS A 26 -5.53 13.32 20.46
C LYS A 26 -5.12 11.86 20.29
N SER A 27 -5.97 10.92 20.71
CA SER A 27 -5.71 9.49 20.52
C SER A 27 -5.77 9.12 19.04
N MET A 28 -6.80 9.59 18.33
CA MET A 28 -6.95 9.38 16.89
C MET A 28 -5.78 9.94 16.09
N LEU A 29 -5.28 11.13 16.43
CA LEU A 29 -4.11 11.71 15.77
C LEU A 29 -2.88 10.81 15.86
N ARG A 30 -2.64 10.17 17.02
CA ARG A 30 -1.50 9.24 17.16
C ARG A 30 -1.64 8.02 16.26
N PHE A 31 -2.84 7.46 16.13
CA PHE A 31 -3.10 6.35 15.21
C PHE A 31 -2.87 6.78 13.76
N VAL A 32 -3.45 7.89 13.33
CA VAL A 32 -3.29 8.41 11.97
C VAL A 32 -1.83 8.69 11.64
N LEU A 33 -1.07 9.28 12.56
CA LEU A 33 0.34 9.54 12.34
C LEU A 33 1.15 8.26 12.26
N ARG A 34 0.94 7.29 13.16
CA ARG A 34 1.67 6.03 13.14
C ARG A 34 1.40 5.27 11.84
N ASP A 35 0.13 5.00 11.54
CA ASP A 35 -0.26 4.16 10.42
C ASP A 35 0.02 4.87 9.07
N GLY A 36 -0.19 6.19 9.03
CA GLY A 36 0.12 7.00 7.85
C GLY A 36 1.61 7.13 7.58
N LEU A 37 2.45 7.27 8.62
CA LEU A 37 3.91 7.28 8.45
C LEU A 37 4.43 5.92 8.02
N GLU A 38 3.98 4.83 8.65
CA GLU A 38 4.38 3.47 8.29
C GLU A 38 4.10 3.18 6.81
N GLY A 39 2.88 3.47 6.34
CA GLY A 39 2.53 3.32 4.92
C GLY A 39 3.36 4.23 4.00
N THR A 40 3.55 5.50 4.38
CA THR A 40 4.36 6.43 3.56
C THR A 40 5.82 5.99 3.47
N GLU A 41 6.41 5.50 4.56
CA GLU A 41 7.78 4.99 4.58
C GLU A 41 7.92 3.73 3.72
N GLN A 42 6.92 2.85 3.75
CA GLN A 42 6.87 1.68 2.89
C GLN A 42 6.78 2.08 1.41
N ASP A 43 5.84 2.95 1.05
CA ASP A 43 5.63 3.40 -0.33
C ASP A 43 6.89 4.07 -0.92
N VAL A 44 7.52 4.95 -0.14
CA VAL A 44 8.77 5.62 -0.56
C VAL A 44 9.88 4.61 -0.78
N ARG A 45 10.05 3.65 0.12
CA ARG A 45 11.08 2.61 0.00
C ARG A 45 10.83 1.72 -1.21
N GLU A 46 9.60 1.25 -1.40
CA GLU A 46 9.23 0.37 -2.51
C GLU A 46 9.39 1.07 -3.85
N THR A 47 9.02 2.35 -3.94
CA THR A 47 9.22 3.15 -5.16
C THR A 47 10.70 3.28 -5.49
N ILE A 48 11.54 3.64 -4.51
CA ILE A 48 12.99 3.77 -4.71
C ILE A 48 13.61 2.45 -5.16
N GLU A 49 13.21 1.33 -4.56
CA GLU A 49 13.73 0.01 -4.95
C GLU A 49 13.21 -0.43 -6.33
N ALA A 50 11.96 -0.11 -6.68
CA ALA A 50 11.42 -0.38 -8.02
C ALA A 50 12.16 0.42 -9.10
N ASP A 51 12.41 1.71 -8.87
CA ASP A 51 13.15 2.56 -9.78
C ASP A 51 14.58 2.03 -9.99
N LYS A 52 15.28 1.65 -8.90
CA LYS A 52 16.61 1.02 -8.98
C LYS A 52 16.60 -0.29 -9.76
N ASP A 53 15.58 -1.13 -9.60
CA ASP A 53 15.44 -2.39 -10.32
C ASP A 53 15.22 -2.14 -11.82
N ILE A 54 14.37 -1.18 -12.16
CA ILE A 54 14.13 -0.76 -13.55
C ILE A 54 15.41 -0.21 -14.18
N ASP A 55 16.15 0.65 -13.49
CA ASP A 55 17.42 1.20 -13.98
C ASP A 55 18.45 0.10 -14.24
N ARG A 56 18.48 -0.93 -13.38
CA ARG A 56 19.44 -2.05 -13.48
C ARG A 56 19.06 -3.09 -14.53
N ASN A 57 17.79 -3.49 -14.56
CA ASN A 57 17.32 -4.69 -15.26
C ASN A 57 16.38 -4.36 -16.45
N GLY A 58 15.95 -3.11 -16.57
CA GLY A 58 14.93 -2.66 -17.52
C GLY A 58 13.52 -3.10 -17.14
N ALA A 59 12.52 -2.43 -17.72
CA ALA A 59 11.11 -2.78 -17.52
C ALA A 59 10.63 -3.89 -18.46
N VAL A 60 9.65 -4.69 -18.01
CA VAL A 60 8.97 -5.70 -18.85
C VAL A 60 7.67 -5.12 -19.41
N PRO A 61 7.39 -5.23 -20.72
CA PRO A 61 6.13 -4.77 -21.29
C PRO A 61 4.90 -5.44 -20.63
N HIS A 62 3.88 -4.65 -20.32
CA HIS A 62 2.64 -5.10 -19.65
C HIS A 62 2.03 -6.38 -20.29
N ARG A 63 1.89 -6.41 -21.62
CA ARG A 63 1.36 -7.58 -22.35
C ARG A 63 2.11 -8.88 -22.03
N LYS A 64 3.42 -8.81 -21.85
CA LYS A 64 4.29 -9.95 -21.56
C LYS A 64 4.14 -10.39 -20.10
N VAL A 65 3.97 -9.44 -19.18
CA VAL A 65 3.65 -9.72 -17.76
C VAL A 65 2.31 -10.45 -17.66
N MET A 66 1.24 -9.91 -18.28
CA MET A 66 -0.10 -10.50 -18.20
C MET A 66 -0.17 -11.90 -18.82
N ALA A 67 0.48 -12.11 -19.97
CA ALA A 67 0.55 -13.44 -20.59
C ALA A 67 1.24 -14.46 -19.66
N ARG A 68 2.37 -14.09 -19.04
CA ARG A 68 3.11 -14.97 -18.11
C ARG A 68 2.35 -15.23 -16.82
N ALA A 69 1.67 -14.23 -16.27
CA ALA A 69 0.86 -14.36 -15.07
C ALA A 69 -0.31 -15.32 -15.31
N ARG A 70 -1.04 -15.15 -16.42
CA ARG A 70 -2.14 -16.03 -16.81
C ARG A 70 -1.69 -17.48 -16.96
N ALA A 71 -0.62 -17.72 -17.72
CA ALA A 71 -0.07 -19.06 -17.91
C ALA A 71 0.35 -19.72 -16.59
N THR A 72 0.88 -18.93 -15.64
CA THR A 72 1.24 -19.43 -14.31
C THR A 72 0.00 -19.84 -13.50
N ILE A 73 -1.04 -18.99 -13.48
CA ILE A 73 -2.30 -19.28 -12.80
C ILE A 73 -2.96 -20.53 -13.38
N GLU A 74 -3.06 -20.64 -14.71
CA GLU A 74 -3.65 -21.79 -15.40
C GLU A 74 -2.90 -23.10 -15.09
N ARG A 75 -1.56 -23.07 -15.09
CA ARG A 75 -0.73 -24.22 -14.72
C ARG A 75 -0.98 -24.67 -13.28
N HIS A 76 -1.11 -23.73 -12.34
CA HIS A 76 -1.41 -24.06 -10.95
C HIS A 76 -2.83 -24.61 -10.78
N ALA A 77 -3.82 -24.04 -11.48
CA ALA A 77 -5.19 -24.54 -11.46
C ALA A 77 -5.29 -25.96 -12.02
N ALA A 78 -4.60 -26.26 -13.13
CA ALA A 78 -4.56 -27.59 -13.73
C ALA A 78 -3.98 -28.65 -12.79
N LYS A 79 -2.93 -28.32 -12.02
CA LYS A 79 -2.33 -29.22 -11.02
C LYS A 79 -3.24 -29.54 -9.83
N ARG A 80 -4.25 -28.71 -9.57
CA ARG A 80 -5.19 -28.88 -8.44
C ARG A 80 -6.49 -29.58 -8.83
N ARG A 81 -6.71 -29.90 -10.11
CA ARG A 81 -7.87 -30.74 -10.48
C ARG A 81 -7.61 -32.16 -9.99
N PRO A 82 -8.45 -32.74 -9.12
CA PRO A 82 -8.30 -34.13 -8.73
C PRO A 82 -8.42 -34.99 -9.99
N LYS A 83 -7.56 -36.00 -10.12
CA LYS A 83 -7.77 -37.05 -11.13
C LYS A 83 -9.15 -37.65 -10.86
N ALA A 84 -10.03 -37.64 -11.87
CA ALA A 84 -11.26 -38.42 -11.81
C ALA A 84 -10.87 -39.88 -11.48
N ALA A 85 -11.51 -40.42 -10.44
CA ALA A 85 -11.36 -41.82 -10.03
C ALA A 85 -12.06 -42.74 -11.04
#